data_AF-A0A2G4U480-F1
#
_entry.id   AF-A0A2G4U480-F1
#
_cell.length_a   1.000
_cell.length_b   1.000
_cell.length_c   1.000
_cell.angle_alpha   90.00
_cell.angle_beta   90.00
_cell.angle_gamma   90.00
#
_symmetry.space_group_name_H-M   'P 1'
#
loop_
_entity.id
_entity.type
_entity.pdbx_description
1 polymer ?
#
loop_
_entity_poly.entity_id
_entity_poly.type
_entity_poly.pdbx_seq_one_letter_code
_entity_poly.pdbx_strand_id
1 'polypeptide(L)'
;MTKWRVALVALIGTAFLFLLLNRNHLSNQVEKTEAELVAEQATNVALGNIIDAYGANDAANRIATDRQLENERKLRNESEDRLKRFLAASSDDKCALQRMPDASINILRE
;
A
#
# COMPACT_ATOMS: atom_id res chain seq x y z
N MET A 1 -11.41 74.93 15.94
CA MET A 1 -10.49 74.21 15.01
C MET A 1 -10.75 74.68 13.58
N THR A 2 -9.73 74.94 12.79
CA THR A 2 -9.88 75.29 11.37
C THR A 2 -10.35 74.07 10.57
N LYS A 3 -11.29 74.26 9.63
CA LYS A 3 -11.97 73.18 8.87
C LYS A 3 -11.00 72.18 8.22
N TRP A 4 -9.83 72.66 7.77
CA TRP A 4 -8.80 71.82 7.17
C TRP A 4 -8.18 70.78 8.13
N ARG A 5 -8.04 71.10 9.42
CA ARG A 5 -7.52 70.14 10.42
C ARG A 5 -8.49 68.98 10.65
N VAL A 6 -9.79 69.25 10.64
CA VAL A 6 -10.83 68.21 10.77
C VAL A 6 -10.82 67.29 9.55
N ALA A 7 -10.69 67.84 8.34
CA ALA A 7 -10.59 67.05 7.12
C ALA A 7 -9.35 66.14 7.11
N LEU A 8 -8.19 66.63 7.57
CA LEU A 8 -6.94 65.87 7.62
C LEU A 8 -7.04 64.71 8.62
N VAL A 9 -7.57 64.96 9.83
CA VAL A 9 -7.80 63.91 10.84
C VAL A 9 -8.77 62.85 10.34
N ALA A 10 -9.85 63.25 9.65
CA ALA A 10 -10.80 62.31 9.07
C ALA A 10 -10.14 61.41 8.01
N LEU A 11 -9.28 61.97 7.15
CA LEU A 11 -8.56 61.23 6.11
C LEU A 11 -7.55 60.24 6.69
N ILE A 12 -6.81 60.64 7.73
CA ILE A 12 -5.90 59.73 8.44
C ILE A 12 -6.69 58.63 9.13
N GLY A 13 -7.81 58.97 9.79
CA GLY A 13 -8.67 58.00 10.46
C GLY A 13 -9.21 56.94 9.51
N THR A 14 -9.70 57.34 8.33
CA THR A 14 -10.20 56.40 7.32
C THR A 14 -9.10 55.54 6.73
N ALA A 15 -7.92 56.12 6.43
CA ALA A 15 -6.77 55.37 5.94
C ALA A 15 -6.31 54.32 6.97
N PHE A 16 -6.25 54.70 8.24
CA PHE A 16 -5.86 53.80 9.32
C PHE A 16 -6.88 52.65 9.51
N LEU A 17 -8.17 52.97 9.44
CA LEU A 17 -9.22 51.96 9.53
C LEU A 17 -9.14 50.97 8.36
N PHE A 18 -8.91 51.46 7.15
CA PHE A 18 -8.74 50.62 5.95
C PHE A 18 -7.55 49.66 6.10
N LEU A 19 -6.41 50.15 6.60
CA LEU A 19 -5.24 49.31 6.85
C LEU A 19 -5.50 48.22 7.90
N LEU A 20 -6.22 48.55 8.98
CA LEU A 20 -6.59 47.57 10.01
C LEU A 20 -7.53 46.49 9.45
N LEU A 21 -8.56 46.89 8.70
CA LEU A 21 -9.49 45.94 8.08
C LEU A 21 -8.77 45.04 7.08
N ASN A 22 -7.87 45.60 6.27
CA ASN A 22 -7.09 44.82 5.30
C ASN A 22 -6.14 43.83 5.99
N ARG A 23 -5.45 44.26 7.07
CA ARG A 23 -4.60 43.37 7.87
C ARG A 23 -5.40 42.22 8.48
N ASN A 24 -6.58 42.50 9.02
CA ASN A 24 -7.43 41.48 9.62
C ASN A 24 -7.94 40.48 8.57
N HIS A 25 -8.36 40.98 7.40
CA HIS A 25 -8.79 40.14 6.30
C HIS A 25 -7.65 39.24 5.79
N LEU A 26 -6.45 39.79 5.60
CA LEU A 26 -5.28 39.04 5.16
C LEU A 26 -4.87 37.98 6.19
N SER A 27 -4.84 38.34 7.47
CA SER A 27 -4.53 37.41 8.57
C SER A 27 -5.50 36.23 8.60
N ASN A 28 -6.79 36.50 8.43
CA ASN A 28 -7.82 35.45 8.40
C ASN A 28 -7.72 34.56 7.16
N GLN A 29 -7.31 35.11 6.01
CA GLN A 29 -7.05 34.29 4.83
C GLN A 29 -5.85 33.37 5.05
N VAL A 30 -4.74 33.91 5.57
CA VAL A 30 -3.53 33.13 5.87
C VAL A 30 -3.85 31.99 6.83
N GLU A 31 -4.52 32.28 7.95
CA GLU A 31 -4.89 31.26 8.94
C GLU A 31 -5.74 30.13 8.34
N LYS A 32 -6.71 30.48 7.49
CA LYS A 32 -7.54 29.48 6.80
C LYS A 32 -6.72 28.63 5.84
N THR A 33 -5.85 29.25 5.04
CA THR A 33 -5.00 28.51 4.09
C THR A 33 -4.00 27.62 4.80
N GLU A 34 -3.43 28.07 5.92
CA GLU A 34 -2.52 27.26 6.74
C GLU A 34 -3.26 26.07 7.36
N ALA A 35 -4.48 26.27 7.86
CA ALA A 35 -5.29 25.19 8.38
C ALA A 35 -5.65 24.14 7.30
N GLU A 36 -6.01 24.59 6.10
CA GLU A 36 -6.27 23.71 4.95
C GLU A 36 -5.01 22.95 4.53
N LEU A 37 -3.87 23.63 4.44
CA LEU A 37 -2.58 23.02 4.09
C LEU A 37 -2.13 21.99 5.13
N VAL A 38 -2.31 22.27 6.43
CA VAL A 38 -1.99 21.32 7.51
C VAL A 38 -2.91 20.10 7.44
N ALA A 39 -4.20 20.29 7.16
CA ALA A 39 -5.13 19.18 6.97
C ALA A 39 -4.74 18.33 5.75
N GLU A 40 -4.43 18.97 4.62
CA GLU A 40 -3.97 18.29 3.41
C GLU A 40 -2.66 17.55 3.65
N GLN A 41 -1.70 18.17 4.33
CA GLN A 41 -0.44 17.54 4.69
C GLN A 41 -0.67 16.30 5.57
N ALA A 42 -1.56 16.38 6.57
CA ALA A 42 -1.91 15.23 7.40
C ALA A 42 -2.51 14.09 6.57
N THR A 43 -3.40 14.41 5.61
CA THR A 43 -3.92 13.39 4.69
C THR A 43 -2.83 12.81 3.80
N ASN A 44 -1.95 13.63 3.24
CA ASN A 44 -0.87 13.16 2.37
C ASN A 44 0.13 12.26 3.12
N VAL A 45 0.43 12.56 4.38
CA VAL A 45 1.24 11.67 5.25
C VAL A 45 0.52 10.34 5.48
N ALA A 46 -0.79 10.38 5.78
CA ALA A 46 -1.58 9.16 5.97
C ALA A 46 -1.61 8.30 4.70
N LEU A 47 -1.85 8.90 3.53
CA LEU A 47 -1.81 8.19 2.25
C LEU A 47 -0.41 7.67 1.94
N GLY A 48 0.65 8.44 2.22
CA GLY A 48 2.04 8.01 2.06
C GLY A 48 2.35 6.75 2.87
N ASN A 49 1.98 6.75 4.16
CA ASN A 49 2.15 5.58 5.03
C ASN A 49 1.39 4.34 4.52
N ILE A 50 0.20 4.54 3.94
CA ILE A 50 -0.57 3.45 3.32
C ILE A 50 0.18 2.90 2.11
N ILE A 51 0.68 3.77 1.22
CA ILE A 51 1.45 3.37 0.05
C ILE A 51 2.69 2.57 0.46
N ASP A 52 3.42 3.03 1.47
CA ASP A 52 4.62 2.35 1.98
C ASP A 52 4.28 0.96 2.53
N ALA A 53 3.18 0.83 3.27
CA ALA A 53 2.70 -0.45 3.78
C ALA A 53 2.31 -1.43 2.65
N TYR A 54 1.61 -0.94 1.63
CA TYR A 54 1.27 -1.75 0.45
C TYR A 54 2.52 -2.16 -0.34
N GLY A 55 3.49 -1.26 -0.50
CA GLY A 55 4.76 -1.55 -1.17
C GLY A 55 5.55 -2.64 -0.44
N ALA A 56 5.63 -2.58 0.89
CA ALA A 56 6.27 -3.61 1.70
C ALA A 56 5.54 -4.97 1.61
N ASN A 57 4.21 -4.96 1.57
CA ASN A 57 3.40 -6.17 1.43
C ASN A 57 3.59 -6.80 0.04
N ASP A 58 3.55 -6.02 -1.04
CA ASP A 58 3.81 -6.53 -2.39
C ASP A 58 5.20 -7.15 -2.51
N ALA A 59 6.23 -6.47 -1.95
CA ALA A 59 7.58 -7.02 -1.88
C ALA A 59 7.63 -8.36 -1.12
N ALA A 60 6.98 -8.45 0.04
CA ALA A 60 6.90 -9.70 0.81
C ALA A 60 6.17 -10.82 0.04
N ASN A 61 5.06 -10.50 -0.64
CA ASN A 61 4.29 -11.46 -1.43
C ASN A 61 5.07 -11.99 -2.63
N ARG A 62 5.83 -11.13 -3.32
CA ARG A 62 6.72 -11.58 -4.41
C ARG A 62 7.74 -12.58 -3.90
N ILE A 63 8.41 -12.28 -2.78
CA ILE A 63 9.38 -13.20 -2.19
C ILE A 63 8.70 -14.51 -1.72
N ALA A 64 7.50 -14.44 -1.14
CA ALA A 64 6.75 -15.63 -0.75
C ALA A 64 6.39 -16.50 -1.97
N THR A 65 5.95 -15.86 -3.06
CA THR A 65 5.62 -16.52 -4.33
C THR A 65 6.85 -17.18 -4.94
N ASP A 66 7.99 -16.49 -4.96
CA ASP A 66 9.25 -17.05 -5.47
C ASP A 66 9.69 -18.27 -4.66
N ARG A 67 9.57 -18.21 -3.32
CA ARG A 67 9.85 -19.37 -2.45
C ARG A 67 8.90 -20.53 -2.71
N GLN A 68 7.61 -20.26 -2.93
CA GLN A 68 6.64 -21.29 -3.25
C GLN A 68 6.95 -21.95 -4.59
N LEU A 69 7.22 -21.16 -5.63
CA LEU A 69 7.58 -21.66 -6.96
C LEU A 69 8.84 -22.52 -6.92
N GLU A 70 9.86 -22.11 -6.16
CA GLU A 70 11.08 -22.88 -6.01
C GLU A 70 10.83 -24.21 -5.29
N ASN A 71 10.03 -24.21 -4.22
CA ASN A 71 9.64 -25.43 -3.54
C ASN A 71 8.84 -26.38 -4.44
N GLU A 72 7.90 -25.85 -5.22
CA GLU A 72 7.12 -26.66 -6.18
C GLU A 72 8.01 -27.26 -7.27
N ARG A 73 8.98 -26.50 -7.80
CA ARG A 73 9.98 -27.02 -8.75
C ARG A 73 10.80 -28.15 -8.14
N LYS A 74 11.28 -27.97 -6.91
CA LYS A 74 12.05 -29.00 -6.20
C LYS A 74 11.22 -30.26 -5.96
N LEU A 75 9.98 -30.12 -5.49
CA LEU A 75 9.06 -31.23 -5.26
C LEU A 75 8.74 -31.99 -6.55
N ARG A 76 8.52 -31.27 -7.66
CA ARG A 76 8.31 -31.90 -8.97
C ARG A 76 9.53 -32.69 -9.42
N ASN A 77 10.72 -32.10 -9.33
CA ASN A 77 11.95 -32.78 -9.73
C ASN A 77 12.21 -34.03 -8.86
N GLU A 78 12.03 -33.93 -7.54
CA GLU A 78 12.19 -35.08 -6.65
C GLU A 78 11.16 -36.18 -6.93
N SER A 79 9.90 -35.80 -7.19
CA SER A 79 8.85 -36.73 -7.57
C SER A 79 9.17 -37.46 -8.88
N GLU A 80 9.62 -36.72 -9.90
CA GLU A 80 10.03 -37.28 -11.19
C GLU A 80 11.22 -38.24 -11.04
N ASP A 81 12.23 -37.89 -10.22
CA ASP A 81 13.37 -38.76 -9.96
C ASP A 81 12.99 -40.04 -9.19
N ARG A 82 12.07 -39.93 -8.24
CA ARG A 82 11.52 -41.10 -7.53
C ARG A 82 10.71 -41.98 -8.47
N LEU A 83 9.90 -41.39 -9.34
CA LEU A 83 9.12 -42.12 -10.34
C LEU A 83 10.02 -42.85 -11.33
N LYS A 84 11.07 -42.20 -11.85
CA LYS A 84 12.06 -42.84 -12.73
C LYS A 84 12.73 -44.03 -12.05
N ARG A 85 13.15 -43.88 -10.79
CA ARG A 85 13.74 -44.98 -10.00
C ARG A 85 12.76 -46.12 -9.77
N PHE A 86 11.49 -45.81 -9.48
CA PHE A 86 10.44 -46.81 -9.34
C PHE A 86 10.25 -47.59 -10.64
N LEU A 87 10.05 -46.90 -11.77
CA LEU A 87 9.87 -47.52 -13.09
C LEU A 87 11.07 -48.37 -13.52
N ALA A 88 12.30 -47.92 -13.21
CA ALA A 88 13.50 -48.69 -13.50
C ALA A 88 13.58 -49.97 -12.65
N ALA A 89 13.15 -49.93 -11.37
CA ALA A 89 13.16 -51.09 -10.50
C ALA A 89 11.99 -52.06 -10.76
N SER A 90 10.88 -51.57 -11.31
CA SER A 90 9.67 -52.35 -11.62
C SER A 90 9.57 -52.78 -13.08
N SER A 91 10.62 -52.60 -13.89
CA SER A 91 10.60 -52.86 -15.34
C SER A 91 10.16 -54.28 -15.72
N ASP A 92 10.51 -55.27 -14.89
CA ASP A 92 10.19 -56.69 -15.11
C ASP A 92 8.90 -57.14 -14.39
N ASP A 93 8.35 -56.32 -13.50
CA ASP A 93 7.14 -56.63 -12.73
C ASP A 93 5.90 -55.94 -13.33
N LYS A 94 5.16 -56.71 -14.14
CA LYS A 94 3.91 -56.26 -14.78
C LYS A 94 2.82 -55.88 -13.77
N CYS A 95 2.83 -56.44 -12.55
CA CYS A 95 1.86 -56.10 -11.53
C CYS A 95 2.16 -54.73 -10.89
N ALA A 96 3.44 -54.40 -10.71
CA ALA A 96 3.87 -53.13 -10.11
C ALA A 96 3.67 -51.91 -11.05
N LEU A 97 3.68 -52.13 -12.37
CA LEU A 97 3.42 -51.08 -13.37
C LEU A 97 1.94 -50.80 -13.59
N GLN A 98 1.05 -51.69 -13.14
CA GLN A 98 -0.38 -51.52 -13.30
C GLN A 98 -0.94 -50.60 -12.21
N ARG A 99 -1.76 -49.61 -12.62
CA ARG A 99 -2.42 -48.70 -11.67
C ARG A 99 -3.23 -49.51 -10.67
N MET A 100 -2.96 -49.31 -9.38
CA MET A 100 -3.71 -49.95 -8.31
C MET A 100 -5.20 -49.55 -8.43
N PRO A 101 -6.14 -50.51 -8.35
CA PRO A 101 -7.57 -50.20 -8.43
C PRO A 101 -7.98 -49.18 -7.35
N ASP A 102 -8.81 -48.20 -7.69
CA ASP A 102 -9.21 -47.14 -6.74
C ASP A 102 -9.91 -47.72 -5.49
N ALA A 103 -10.60 -48.86 -5.63
CA ALA A 103 -11.22 -49.58 -4.52
C ALA A 103 -10.21 -50.06 -3.46
N SER A 104 -9.03 -50.52 -3.86
CA SER A 104 -7.97 -50.95 -2.93
C SER A 104 -7.17 -49.77 -2.36
N ILE A 105 -7.08 -48.65 -3.08
CA ILE A 105 -6.53 -47.40 -2.52
C ILE A 105 -7.41 -46.87 -1.40
N ASN A 106 -8.73 -46.95 -1.55
CA ASN A 106 -9.67 -46.47 -0.53
C ASN A 106 -9.55 -47.26 0.79
N ILE A 107 -9.27 -48.56 0.72
CA ILE A 107 -9.05 -49.43 1.89
C ILE A 107 -7.75 -49.09 2.63
N LEU A 108 -6.72 -48.58 1.94
CA LEU A 108 -5.43 -48.22 2.54
C LEU A 108 -5.42 -46.81 3.15
N ARG A 109 -6.45 -46.00 2.87
CA ARG A 109 -6.56 -44.61 3.32
C ARG A 109 -7.42 -44.45 4.58
N GLU A 110 -8.12 -45.52 4.97
CA GLU A 110 -8.94 -45.65 6.18
C GLU A 110 -8.11 -46.26 7.33
#